data_AF-A0A3N5UTF2-F1
#
_entry.id   AF-A0A3N5UTF2-F1
#
_cell.length_a   1.000
_cell.length_b   1.000
_cell.length_c   1.000
_cell.angle_alpha   90.00
_cell.angle_beta   90.00
_cell.angle_gamma   90.00
#
_symmetry.space_group_name_H-M   'P 1'
#
loop_
_entity.id
_entity.type
_entity.pdbx_description
1 polymer ?
#
loop_
_entity_poly.entity_id
_entity_poly.type
_entity_poly.pdbx_seq_one_letter_code
_entity_poly.pdbx_strand_id
1 'polypeptide(L)'
;MVYISSTDALRQLMLSEDTGAYIVKISPKDNTLTNGVDYCYVGLKCKDGTNYAVQAYGKEARELHEEATIMATRSIMLVSPTNPEKLPGLNLPCLPRIE
;
A
#
# COMPACT_ATOMS: atom_id res chain seq x y z
N MET A 1 -9.85 6.87 20.39
CA MET A 1 -10.29 6.56 19.02
C MET A 1 -10.91 5.18 19.05
N VAL A 2 -12.14 5.01 18.57
CA VAL A 2 -12.77 3.69 18.41
C VAL A 2 -12.87 3.45 16.92
N TYR A 3 -12.22 2.39 16.45
CA TYR A 3 -12.24 1.99 15.04
C TYR A 3 -13.29 0.91 14.84
N ILE A 4 -14.06 1.01 13.75
CA ILE A 4 -15.16 0.08 13.44
C ILE A 4 -14.62 -1.20 12.79
N SER A 5 -13.50 -1.06 12.07
CA SER A 5 -12.72 -2.15 11.47
C SER A 5 -11.27 -1.72 11.26
N SER A 6 -10.39 -2.65 10.93
CA SER A 6 -9.04 -2.40 10.43
C SER A 6 -9.04 -1.59 9.12
N THR A 7 -10.00 -1.81 8.22
CA THR A 7 -10.16 -1.02 6.99
C THR A 7 -10.56 0.43 7.28
N ASP A 8 -11.41 0.66 8.28
CA ASP A 8 -11.72 2.00 8.81
C ASP A 8 -10.49 2.66 9.46
N ALA A 9 -9.75 1.94 10.31
CA ALA A 9 -8.50 2.43 10.89
C ALA A 9 -7.46 2.83 9.82
N LEU A 10 -7.27 1.98 8.80
CA LEU A 10 -6.38 2.27 7.67
C LEU A 10 -6.83 3.51 6.90
N ARG A 11 -8.13 3.64 6.60
CA ARG A 11 -8.68 4.82 5.91
C ARG A 11 -8.47 6.10 6.73
N GLN A 12 -8.75 6.07 8.03
CA GLN A 12 -8.53 7.23 8.90
C GLN A 12 -7.06 7.65 8.96
N LEU A 13 -6.12 6.70 9.07
CA LEU A 13 -4.68 6.98 9.05
C LEU A 13 -4.21 7.56 7.70
N MET A 14 -4.75 7.07 6.58
CA MET A 14 -4.42 7.55 5.22
C MET A 14 -5.04 8.91 4.87
N LEU A 15 -6.24 9.21 5.38
CA LEU A 15 -6.98 10.44 5.10
C LEU A 15 -6.66 11.59 6.07
N SER A 16 -5.96 11.31 7.17
CA SER A 16 -5.54 12.34 8.13
C SER A 16 -4.41 13.19 7.55
N GLU A 17 -4.77 14.37 7.01
CA GLU A 17 -3.84 15.31 6.36
C GLU A 17 -2.65 15.70 7.24
N ASP A 18 -2.89 15.91 8.54
CA ASP A 18 -1.86 16.20 9.56
C ASP A 18 -0.72 15.16 9.59
N THR A 19 -1.04 13.88 9.51
CA THR A 19 -0.04 12.79 9.55
C THR A 19 0.72 12.60 8.25
N GLY A 20 0.10 12.93 7.10
CA GLY A 20 0.67 12.68 5.77
C GLY A 20 1.15 11.24 5.58
N ALA A 21 0.41 10.27 6.12
CA ALA A 21 0.82 8.87 6.19
C ALA A 21 0.91 8.21 4.80
N TYR A 22 1.91 7.37 4.60
CA TYR A 22 2.06 6.55 3.40
C TYR A 22 2.33 5.09 3.77
N ILE A 23 1.85 4.17 2.93
CA ILE A 23 2.05 2.73 3.13
C ILE A 23 3.50 2.40 2.77
N VAL A 24 4.23 1.80 3.70
CA VAL A 24 5.62 1.34 3.51
C VAL A 24 5.71 -0.16 3.29
N LYS A 25 4.71 -0.93 3.72
CA LYS A 25 4.68 -2.39 3.59
C LYS A 25 3.25 -2.92 3.61
N ILE A 26 2.95 -3.86 2.72
CA ILE A 26 1.76 -4.72 2.78
C ILE A 26 2.26 -6.16 2.83
N SER A 27 1.64 -7.03 3.63
CA SER A 27 1.88 -8.49 3.58
C SER A 27 1.41 -9.08 2.25
N PRO A 28 1.88 -10.26 1.83
CA PRO A 28 1.30 -10.97 0.69
C PRO A 28 -0.22 -11.20 0.85
N LYS A 29 -0.95 -11.31 -0.26
CA LYS A 29 -2.42 -11.49 -0.27
C LYS A 29 -2.87 -12.76 0.45
N ASP A 30 -2.17 -13.86 0.19
CA ASP A 30 -2.48 -15.20 0.67
C ASP A 30 -1.62 -15.58 1.90
N ASN A 31 -1.22 -14.56 2.67
CA ASN A 31 -0.41 -14.72 3.86
C ASN A 31 -1.25 -15.34 4.98
N THR A 32 -0.88 -16.55 5.39
CA THR A 32 -1.57 -17.35 6.40
C THR A 32 -0.65 -17.66 7.57
N LEU A 33 -1.22 -17.71 8.78
CA LEU A 33 -0.54 -18.20 9.97
C LEU A 33 -0.42 -19.73 9.93
N THR A 34 0.47 -20.30 10.75
CA THR A 34 0.69 -21.76 10.85
C THR A 34 -0.56 -22.57 11.21
N ASN A 35 -1.57 -21.93 11.79
CA ASN A 35 -2.88 -22.53 12.10
C ASN A 35 -3.91 -22.40 10.95
N GLY A 36 -3.51 -21.93 9.77
CA GLY A 36 -4.38 -21.77 8.59
C GLY A 36 -5.25 -20.51 8.59
N VAL A 37 -5.07 -19.58 9.54
CA VAL A 37 -5.83 -18.32 9.60
C VAL A 37 -5.19 -17.27 8.69
N ASP A 38 -5.95 -16.70 7.76
CA ASP A 38 -5.55 -15.54 6.95
C ASP A 38 -5.07 -14.39 7.84
N TYR A 39 -3.97 -13.73 7.48
CA TYR A 39 -3.39 -12.64 8.27
C TYR A 39 -2.82 -11.55 7.37
N CYS A 40 -3.25 -10.31 7.59
CA CYS A 40 -2.74 -9.14 6.89
C CYS A 40 -2.03 -8.17 7.84
N TYR A 41 -0.88 -7.69 7.39
CA TYR A 41 -0.12 -6.62 8.00
C TYR A 41 0.03 -5.47 7.02
N VAL A 42 -0.34 -4.26 7.45
CA VAL A 42 -0.11 -3.01 6.71
C VAL A 42 0.73 -2.09 7.59
N GLY A 43 1.94 -1.80 7.15
CA GLY A 43 2.84 -0.83 7.79
C GLY A 43 2.71 0.53 7.14
N LEU A 44 2.50 1.56 7.95
CA LEU A 44 2.41 2.96 7.55
C LEU A 44 3.55 3.76 8.19
N LYS A 45 4.01 4.79 7.49
CA LYS A 45 4.94 5.78 8.04
C LYS A 45 4.40 7.19 7.78
N CYS A 46 4.49 8.04 8.78
CA CYS A 46 4.07 9.43 8.73
C CYS A 46 5.27 10.36 8.53
N LYS A 47 5.01 11.60 8.10
CA LYS A 47 6.07 12.58 7.77
C LYS A 47 6.86 13.05 8.99
N ASP A 48 6.22 13.06 10.16
CA ASP A 48 6.81 13.30 11.48
C ASP A 48 7.77 12.18 11.93
N GLY A 49 7.82 11.05 11.21
CA GLY A 49 8.63 9.87 11.53
C GLY A 49 7.89 8.81 12.36
N THR A 50 6.65 9.07 12.78
CA THR A 50 5.83 8.08 13.50
C THR A 50 5.48 6.92 12.58
N ASN A 51 5.52 5.69 13.12
CA ASN A 51 5.21 4.48 12.37
C ASN A 51 3.96 3.83 12.99
N TYR A 52 3.01 3.47 12.13
CA TYR A 52 1.77 2.81 12.52
C TYR A 52 1.69 1.43 11.84
N ALA A 53 0.98 0.50 12.47
CA ALA A 53 0.69 -0.80 11.87
C ALA A 53 -0.79 -1.11 12.05
N VAL A 54 -1.45 -1.49 10.96
CA VAL A 54 -2.80 -2.04 10.97
C VAL A 54 -2.69 -3.53 10.68
N GLN A 55 -3.36 -4.34 11.50
CA GLN A 55 -3.29 -5.81 11.44
C GLN A 55 -4.69 -6.38 11.53
N ALA A 56 -4.98 -7.41 10.73
CA ALA A 56 -6.28 -8.07 10.72
C ALA A 56 -6.13 -9.57 10.43
N TYR A 57 -7.15 -10.36 10.80
CA TYR A 57 -7.16 -11.81 10.72
C TYR A 57 -8.45 -12.33 10.04
N GLY A 58 -8.37 -13.52 9.43
CA GLY A 58 -9.50 -14.15 8.75
C GLY A 58 -10.05 -13.30 7.60
N LYS A 59 -11.39 -13.23 7.47
CA LYS A 59 -12.07 -12.44 6.43
C LYS A 59 -11.58 -10.98 6.38
N GLU A 60 -11.36 -10.38 7.55
CA GLU A 60 -10.94 -8.99 7.67
C GLU A 60 -9.51 -8.76 7.15
N ALA A 61 -8.63 -9.76 7.24
CA ALA A 61 -7.28 -9.69 6.65
C ALA A 61 -7.33 -9.45 5.14
N ARG A 62 -8.24 -10.13 4.44
CA ARG A 62 -8.39 -10.03 2.99
C ARG A 62 -8.94 -8.68 2.58
N GLU A 63 -9.91 -8.15 3.34
CA GLU A 63 -10.47 -6.81 3.15
C GLU A 63 -9.42 -5.72 3.41
N LEU A 64 -8.61 -5.86 4.46
CA LEU A 64 -7.50 -4.96 4.76
C LEU A 64 -6.43 -4.95 3.65
N HIS A 65 -6.06 -6.12 3.13
CA HIS A 65 -5.10 -6.23 2.02
C HIS A 65 -5.61 -5.54 0.75
N GLU A 66 -6.87 -5.77 0.38
CA GLU A 66 -7.48 -5.19 -0.82
C GLU A 66 -7.58 -3.66 -0.71
N GLU A 67 -8.04 -3.13 0.43
CA GLU A 67 -8.06 -1.68 0.68
C GLU A 67 -6.64 -1.09 0.65
N ALA A 68 -5.66 -1.70 1.33
CA ALA A 68 -4.28 -1.23 1.33
C ALA A 68 -3.66 -1.21 -0.08
N THR A 69 -3.96 -2.20 -0.91
CA THR A 69 -3.50 -2.26 -2.30
C THR A 69 -4.11 -1.13 -3.14
N ILE A 70 -5.41 -0.84 -2.95
CA ILE A 70 -6.10 0.28 -3.62
C ILE A 70 -5.51 1.62 -3.16
N MET A 71 -5.23 1.79 -1.87
CA MET A 71 -4.68 3.04 -1.33
C MET A 71 -3.23 3.26 -1.79
N ALA A 72 -2.37 2.23 -1.73
CA ALA A 72 -1.00 2.32 -2.22
C ALA A 72 -0.91 2.67 -3.72
N THR A 73 -1.76 2.05 -4.55
CA THR A 73 -1.81 2.35 -6.00
C THR A 73 -2.37 3.75 -6.30
N ARG A 74 -3.32 4.25 -5.50
CA ARG A 74 -3.79 5.65 -5.58
C ARG A 74 -2.73 6.67 -5.18
N SER A 75 -1.94 6.39 -4.14
CA SER A 75 -0.82 7.26 -3.75
C SER A 75 0.21 7.42 -4.87
N ILE A 76 0.48 6.35 -5.66
CA ILE A 76 1.38 6.39 -6.82
C ILE A 76 0.83 7.29 -7.93
N MET A 77 -0.49 7.29 -8.18
CA MET A 77 -1.11 8.17 -9.19
C MET A 77 -1.04 9.66 -8.82
N LEU A 78 -1.13 10.00 -7.53
CA LEU A 78 -1.05 11.37 -7.04
C LEU A 78 0.38 11.96 -7.00
N VAL A 79 1.42 11.13 -7.12
CA VAL A 79 2.81 11.59 -7.34
C VAL A 79 3.22 11.51 -8.81
N SER A 80 2.30 11.89 -9.71
CA SER A 80 2.66 12.21 -11.09
C SER A 80 3.54 13.47 -11.11
N PRO A 81 4.82 13.41 -11.53
CA PRO A 81 5.67 14.60 -11.61
C PRO A 81 5.18 15.54 -12.70
N THR A 82 5.10 16.83 -12.39
CA THR A 82 4.72 17.87 -13.34
C THR A 82 5.82 18.08 -14.38
N ASN A 83 5.62 17.59 -15.62
CA ASN A 83 5.83 18.39 -16.84
C ASN A 83 5.42 17.62 -18.12
N PRO A 84 4.52 18.16 -18.95
CA PRO A 84 4.11 17.55 -20.21
C PRO A 84 4.92 18.08 -21.40
N GLU A 85 6.21 17.76 -21.50
CA GLU A 85 6.98 18.04 -22.72
C GLU A 85 7.73 16.83 -23.29
N LYS A 86 7.36 16.52 -24.53
CA LYS A 86 8.17 15.84 -25.55
C LYS A 86 8.36 14.31 -25.42
N LEU A 87 7.42 13.57 -26.02
CA LEU A 87 7.80 12.36 -26.75
C LEU A 87 8.82 12.74 -27.84
N PRO A 88 9.87 11.92 -28.00
CA PRO A 88 10.15 11.42 -29.34
C PRO A 88 10.54 9.94 -29.35
N GLY A 89 10.25 9.28 -30.48
CA GLY A 89 11.09 8.17 -30.95
C GLY A 89 10.79 6.78 -30.39
N LEU A 90 9.95 6.06 -31.14
CA LEU A 90 9.96 4.61 -31.25
C LEU A 90 11.41 4.06 -31.35
N ASN A 91 11.81 3.10 -30.49
CA ASN A 91 12.83 2.08 -30.79
C ASN A 91 12.86 0.97 -29.72
N LEU A 92 12.68 -0.28 -30.16
CA LEU A 92 12.88 -1.51 -29.37
C LEU A 92 14.22 -2.12 -29.78
N PRO A 93 15.20 -2.30 -28.87
CA PRO A 93 15.60 -3.64 -28.40
C PRO A 93 16.00 -3.63 -26.89
N CYS A 94 16.45 -4.69 -26.21
CA CYS A 94 16.91 -6.04 -26.58
C CYS A 94 16.35 -7.11 -25.60
N LEU A 95 16.65 -8.39 -25.83
CA LEU A 95 16.76 -9.39 -24.76
C LEU A 95 18.16 -9.33 -24.10
N PRO A 96 18.32 -9.75 -22.83
CA PRO A 96 19.65 -9.93 -22.23
C PRO A 96 20.38 -11.12 -22.87
N ARG A 97 21.68 -10.94 -23.09
CA ARG A 97 22.61 -12.00 -23.51
C ARG A 97 23.12 -12.70 -22.24
N ILE A 98 23.10 -14.03 -22.24
CA ILE A 98 23.68 -14.84 -21.16
C ILE A 98 25.22 -14.84 -21.33
N GLU A 99 25.96 -14.67 -20.23
CA GLU A 99 27.41 -14.90 -20.14
C GLU A 99 27.73 -16.38 -19.91
#